data_AF-A0AAU2NBY1-F1
#
_entry.id   AF-A0AAU2NBY1-F1
#
_cell.length_a   1.000
_cell.length_b   1.000
_cell.length_c   1.000
_cell.angle_alpha   90.00
_cell.angle_beta   90.00
_cell.angle_gamma   90.00
#
_symmetry.space_group_name_H-M   'P 1'
#
loop_
_entity.id
_entity.type
_entity.pdbx_description
1 polymer ?
#
loop_
_entity_poly.entity_id
_entity_poly.type
_entity_poly.pdbx_seq_one_letter_code
_entity_poly.pdbx_strand_id
1 'polypeptide(L)' 'MEVSRIGRTGPGGHPVYEDATGIVQAEISDQAEVRILATGGGQEAVSGVVARPLA' A
#
# COMPACT_ATOMS: atom_id res chain seq x y z
N MET A 1 -10.32 1.41 10.85
CA MET A 1 -10.10 0.98 9.45
C MET A 1 -9.81 -0.51 9.51
N GLU A 2 -10.65 -1.32 8.88
CA GLU A 2 -10.51 -2.78 8.88
C GLU A 2 -9.68 -3.20 7.65
N VAL A 3 -8.84 -4.22 7.82
CA VAL A 3 -8.05 -4.81 6.72
C VAL A 3 -8.41 -6.30 6.60
N SER A 4 -8.41 -6.81 5.38
CA SER A 4 -8.76 -8.20 5.07
C SER A 4 -7.60 -8.92 4.42
N ARG A 5 -7.47 -10.23 4.67
CA ARG A 5 -6.42 -11.05 4.07
C ARG A 5 -6.73 -11.32 2.60
N ILE A 6 -5.77 -11.05 1.71
CA ILE A 6 -5.97 -11.15 0.25
C ILE A 6 -5.32 -12.37 -0.41
N GLY A 7 -4.96 -13.39 0.38
CA GLY A 7 -4.42 -14.66 -0.13
C GLY A 7 -3.01 -14.58 -0.72
N ARG A 8 -2.33 -13.44 -0.63
CA ARG A 8 -0.94 -13.24 -1.06
C ARG A 8 0.03 -13.39 0.12
N THR A 9 1.27 -13.73 -0.21
CA THR A 9 2.41 -13.78 0.72
C THR A 9 3.37 -12.65 0.38
N GLY A 10 3.80 -11.91 1.42
CA GLY A 10 4.72 -10.79 1.29
C GLY A 10 6.19 -11.23 1.21
N PRO A 11 7.13 -10.28 1.03
CA PRO A 11 8.56 -10.55 0.92
C PRO A 11 9.19 -11.23 2.16
N GLY A 12 8.61 -11.06 3.34
CA GLY A 12 9.01 -11.76 4.57
C GLY A 12 8.42 -13.16 4.71
N GLY A 13 7.57 -13.61 3.79
CA GLY A 13 6.92 -14.92 3.86
C GLY A 13 5.60 -14.90 4.66
N HIS A 14 5.08 -13.73 5.02
CA HIS A 14 3.88 -13.61 5.84
C HIS A 14 2.64 -13.17 5.03
N PRO A 15 1.42 -13.37 5.57
CA PRO A 15 0.20 -12.98 4.89
C PRO A 15 0.11 -11.48 4.60
N VAL A 16 -0.40 -11.14 3.41
CA VAL A 16 -0.73 -9.76 3.02
C VAL A 16 -2.19 -9.45 3.31
N TYR A 17 -2.41 -8.27 3.85
CA TYR A 17 -3.70 -7.68 4.14
C TYR A 17 -3.89 -6.41 3.33
N GLU A 18 -5.14 -6.10 3.01
CA GLU A 18 -5.52 -4.92 2.25
C GLU A 18 -6.68 -4.20 2.93
N ASP A 19 -6.65 -2.88 2.94
CA ASP A 19 -7.78 -2.08 3.39
C ASP A 19 -8.89 -2.03 2.32
N ALA A 20 -10.07 -1.53 2.69
CA ALA A 20 -11.19 -1.47 1.77
C ALA A 20 -10.94 -0.60 0.51
N THR A 21 -9.95 0.28 0.53
CA THR A 21 -9.61 1.14 -0.62
C THR A 21 -8.63 0.49 -1.61
N GLY A 22 -7.92 -0.56 -1.21
CA GLY A 22 -6.87 -1.18 -2.03
C GLY A 22 -5.57 -0.36 -2.12
N ILE A 23 -5.48 0.75 -1.39
CA ILE A 23 -4.32 1.65 -1.39
C ILE A 23 -3.29 1.19 -0.38
N VAL A 24 -3.75 0.60 0.72
CA VAL A 24 -2.87 0.14 1.78
C VAL A 24 -2.82 -1.37 1.75
N GLN A 25 -1.67 -1.92 1.34
CA GLN A 25 -1.33 -3.31 1.59
C GLN A 25 -0.25 -3.40 2.68
N ALA A 26 -0.40 -4.39 3.56
CA ALA A 26 0.56 -4.65 4.62
C ALA A 26 0.85 -6.15 4.73
N GLU A 27 2.13 -6.49 4.84
CA GLU A 27 2.56 -7.79 5.33
C GLU A 27 2.61 -7.72 6.87
N ILE A 28 1.96 -8.67 7.54
CA ILE A 28 1.90 -8.74 9.00
C ILE A 28 2.45 -10.09 9.47
N SER A 29 3.51 -10.08 10.28
CA SER A 29 4.13 -11.29 10.83
C SER A 29 3.42 -11.80 12.08
N ASP A 30 3.74 -13.04 12.46
CA ASP A 30 3.35 -13.64 13.74
C ASP A 30 4.05 -12.99 14.96
N GLN A 31 5.10 -12.20 14.70
CA GLN A 31 5.83 -11.40 15.68
C GLN A 31 5.26 -9.99 15.85
N ALA A 32 4.09 -9.71 15.25
CA ALA A 32 3.43 -8.40 15.22
C ALA A 32 4.25 -7.31 14.51
N GLU A 33 5.19 -7.69 13.63
CA GLU A 33 5.83 -6.73 12.73
C GLU A 33 4.90 -6.40 11.56
N VAL A 34 4.91 -5.14 11.15
CA VAL A 34 4.09 -4.63 10.04
C VAL A 34 5.01 -4.00 9.01
N ARG A 35 4.94 -4.48 7.77
CA ARG A 35 5.62 -3.91 6.62
C ARG A 35 4.59 -3.42 5.60
N ILE A 36 4.55 -2.10 5.39
CA ILE A 36 3.73 -1.51 4.33
C ILE A 36 4.32 -1.90 2.97
N LEU A 37 3.47 -2.42 2.09
CA LEU A 37 3.81 -2.74 0.71
C LEU A 37 3.27 -1.62 -0.17
N ALA A 38 4.16 -0.98 -0.92
CA ALA A 38 3.76 0.03 -1.88
C ALA A 38 2.95 -0.62 -3.00
N THR A 39 1.63 -0.48 -2.97
CA THR A 39 0.75 -0.73 -4.10
C THR A 39 0.70 0.55 -4.90
N GLY A 40 1.19 0.56 -6.15
CA GLY A 40 0.99 1.72 -7.03
C GLY A 40 -0.49 2.06 -7.30
N GLY A 41 -1.44 1.26 -6.78
CA GLY A 41 -2.88 1.46 -6.90
C GLY A 41 -3.40 2.60 -6.01
N GLY A 42 -4.34 3.38 -6.55
CA GLY A 42 -4.91 4.55 -5.89
C GLY A 42 -4.09 5.84 -6.00
N GLN A 43 -2.92 5.79 -6.64
CA GLN A 43 -2.24 6.99 -7.13
C GLN A 43 -2.80 7.43 -8.49
N GLU A 44 -4.12 7.61 -8.61
CA GLU A 44 -4.61 8.53 -9.64
C GLU A 44 -4.21 9.93 -9.20
N ALA A 45 -3.11 10.45 -9.76
CA ALA A 45 -2.78 11.84 -9.59
C ALA A 45 -3.95 12.66 -10.18
N VAL A 46 -4.76 13.25 -9.31
CA VAL A 46 -6.00 13.98 -9.67
C VAL A 46 -5.80 15.15 -10.63
N SER A 47 -4.56 15.52 -10.97
CA SER A 47 -4.25 16.35 -12.14
C SER A 47 -2.74 16.34 -12.37
N GLY A 48 -2.29 16.32 -13.62
CA GLY A 48 -0.90 16.65 -13.95
C GLY A 48 -0.57 18.08 -13.54
N VAL A 49 0.57 18.30 -12.88
CA VAL A 49 1.07 19.64 -12.53
C VAL A 49 2.03 20.14 -13.60
N VAL A 50 1.91 21.42 -13.97
CA VAL A 50 2.87 22.09 -14.86
C VAL A 50 3.87 22.87 -14.01
N ALA A 51 5.14 22.46 -14.03
CA ALA A 51 6.21 23.20 -13.37
C ALA A 51 6.47 24.53 -14.11
N ARG A 52 6.65 25.62 -13.37
CA ARG A 52 7.09 26.93 -13.92
C ARG A 52 8.43 27.33 -13.32
N PRO A 53 9.34 27.93 -14.10
CA PRO A 53 10.60 28.44 -13.59
C PRO A 53 10.38 29.46 -12.47
N LEU A 54 11.23 29.42 -11.45
CA LEU A 54 11.33 30.51 -10.46
C LEU A 54 12.21 31.61 -11.07
N ALA A 55 11.71 32.84 -11.04
CA ALA A 55 12.44 34.04 -11.47
C ALA A 55 13.39 34.55 -10.38
#